data_AF-A0A532AJT4-F1
#
_entry.id   AF-A0A532AJT4-F1
#
_cell.length_a   1.000
_cell.length_b   1.000
_cell.length_c   1.000
_cell.angle_alpha   90.00
_cell.angle_beta   90.00
_cell.angle_gamma   90.00
#
_symmetry.space_group_name_H-M   'P 1'
#
loop_
_entity.id
_entity.type
_entity.pdbx_description
1 polymer ?
#
loop_
_entity_poly.entity_id
_entity_poly.type
_entity_poly.pdbx_seq_one_letter_code
_entity_poly.pdbx_strand_id
1 'polypeptide(L)'
;DALDQHLWTFRDDSFLAHATDRESYPAEQPILLTTGQDNPNEAQIRFLVDGAVPPELGSYERAVFLFDGHDTAQVEAARTHWKTMKEAGHAVTYWQQTADRRWERKA
;
A
#
# COMPACT_ATOMS: atom_id res chain seq x y z
N ASP A 1 -8.84 -11.59 -1.73
CA ASP A 1 -10.19 -11.75 -2.31
C ASP A 1 -11.05 -10.49 -2.22
N ALA A 2 -11.32 -9.92 -1.04
CA ALA A 2 -12.18 -8.71 -0.95
C ALA A 2 -11.65 -7.49 -1.73
N LEU A 3 -10.35 -7.19 -1.61
CA LEU A 3 -9.73 -6.07 -2.34
C LEU A 3 -9.74 -6.29 -3.86
N ASP A 4 -9.37 -7.48 -4.29
CA ASP A 4 -9.41 -7.92 -5.70
C ASP A 4 -10.79 -7.71 -6.33
N GLN A 5 -11.85 -8.23 -5.69
CA GLN A 5 -13.22 -8.00 -6.15
C GLN A 5 -13.61 -6.52 -6.16
N HIS A 6 -13.16 -5.75 -5.16
CA HIS A 6 -13.50 -4.35 -5.05
C HIS A 6 -12.86 -3.50 -6.15
N LEU A 7 -11.61 -3.76 -6.52
CA LEU A 7 -10.91 -3.01 -7.57
C LEU A 7 -11.58 -3.16 -8.95
N TRP A 8 -12.25 -4.29 -9.21
CA TRP A 8 -13.06 -4.47 -10.42
C TRP A 8 -14.37 -3.68 -10.44
N THR A 9 -14.91 -3.34 -9.27
CA THR A 9 -16.24 -2.71 -9.13
C THR A 9 -16.19 -1.33 -8.48
N PHE A 10 -14.99 -0.77 -8.29
CA PHE A 10 -14.79 0.50 -7.59
C PHE A 10 -15.50 1.67 -8.28
N ARG A 11 -15.54 1.69 -9.62
CA ARG A 11 -16.26 2.69 -10.41
C ARG A 11 -16.62 2.14 -11.79
N ASP A 12 -17.87 2.29 -12.21
CA ASP A 12 -18.41 1.68 -13.45
C ASP A 12 -17.66 2.09 -14.73
N ASP A 13 -17.08 3.29 -14.76
CA ASP A 13 -16.29 3.85 -15.87
C ASP A 13 -14.77 3.77 -15.61
N SER A 14 -14.32 2.83 -14.78
CA SER A 14 -12.90 2.60 -14.51
C SER A 14 -12.48 1.17 -14.83
N PHE A 15 -11.23 1.04 -15.26
CA PHE A 15 -10.58 -0.25 -15.44
C PHE A 15 -9.21 -0.20 -14.77
N LEU A 16 -9.12 -0.81 -13.59
CA LEU A 16 -7.86 -0.99 -12.88
C LEU A 16 -7.34 -2.37 -13.23
N ALA A 17 -6.50 -2.49 -14.26
CA ALA A 17 -5.92 -3.77 -14.65
C ALA A 17 -5.08 -4.34 -13.49
N HIS A 18 -5.56 -5.42 -12.88
CA HIS A 18 -4.89 -6.06 -11.76
C HIS A 18 -5.11 -7.58 -11.77
N ALA A 19 -4.26 -8.29 -11.06
CA ALA A 19 -4.47 -9.69 -10.71
C ALA A 19 -3.79 -10.03 -9.39
N THR A 20 -4.07 -11.22 -8.87
CA THR A 20 -3.31 -11.75 -7.73
C THR A 20 -2.01 -12.43 -8.19
N ASP A 21 -1.02 -12.49 -7.31
CA ASP A 21 0.25 -13.22 -7.52
C ASP A 21 0.10 -14.74 -7.68
N ARG A 22 -1.10 -15.28 -7.46
CA ARG A 22 -1.46 -16.69 -7.69
C ARG A 22 -1.88 -16.97 -9.13
N GLU A 23 -2.10 -15.93 -9.93
CA GLU A 23 -2.53 -16.06 -11.31
C GLU A 23 -1.36 -16.18 -12.28
N SER A 24 -1.68 -16.49 -13.54
CA SER A 24 -0.66 -16.55 -14.59
C SER A 24 -0.14 -15.15 -14.92
N TYR A 25 1.14 -15.05 -15.25
CA TYR A 25 1.80 -13.81 -15.67
C TYR A 25 1.74 -12.66 -14.64
N PRO A 26 2.15 -12.88 -13.37
CA PRO A 26 2.16 -11.81 -12.36
C PRO A 26 3.07 -10.64 -12.75
N ALA A 27 4.13 -10.90 -13.52
CA ALA A 27 5.06 -9.88 -14.01
C ALA A 27 4.44 -8.90 -15.02
N GLU A 28 3.33 -9.27 -15.67
CA GLU A 28 2.66 -8.45 -16.68
C GLU A 28 1.58 -7.54 -16.06
N GLN A 29 1.31 -7.68 -14.76
CA GLN A 29 0.21 -6.97 -14.10
C GLN A 29 0.62 -5.55 -13.70
N PRO A 30 -0.06 -4.50 -14.19
CA PRO A 30 0.22 -3.13 -13.77
C PRO A 30 -0.01 -2.91 -12.27
N ILE A 31 -1.02 -3.60 -11.72
CA ILE A 31 -1.31 -3.66 -10.29
C ILE A 31 -1.29 -5.13 -9.89
N LEU A 32 -0.34 -5.52 -9.05
CA LEU A 32 -0.25 -6.88 -8.54
C LEU A 32 -0.67 -6.92 -7.07
N LEU A 33 -1.63 -7.78 -6.76
CA LEU A 33 -2.06 -8.04 -5.38
C LEU A 33 -1.32 -9.26 -4.85
N THR A 34 -0.59 -9.08 -3.75
CA THR A 34 0.23 -10.13 -3.14
C THR A 34 0.14 -10.06 -1.62
N THR A 35 0.16 -11.23 -0.98
CA THR A 35 0.42 -11.36 0.46
C THR A 35 1.88 -11.74 0.75
N GLY A 36 2.67 -11.98 -0.31
CA GLY A 36 4.09 -12.26 -0.27
C GLY A 36 4.94 -10.99 -0.23
N GLN A 37 6.26 -11.21 -0.17
CA GLN A 37 7.26 -10.15 -0.06
C GLN A 37 7.89 -9.78 -1.41
N ASP A 38 7.65 -10.60 -2.43
CA ASP A 38 8.25 -10.44 -3.76
C ASP A 38 7.67 -9.25 -4.54
N ASN A 39 8.37 -8.86 -5.61
CA ASN A 39 7.99 -7.80 -6.54
C ASN A 39 8.12 -8.25 -8.01
N PRO A 40 7.37 -9.26 -8.45
CA PRO A 40 7.60 -9.89 -9.75
C PRO A 40 7.20 -8.99 -10.94
N ASN A 41 6.37 -7.96 -10.72
CA ASN A 41 6.01 -6.96 -11.72
C ASN A 41 6.89 -5.70 -11.68
N GLU A 42 7.99 -5.73 -10.92
CA GLU A 42 8.93 -4.60 -10.79
C GLU A 42 8.23 -3.28 -10.41
N ALA A 43 7.20 -3.35 -9.56
CA ALA A 43 6.45 -2.17 -9.15
C ALA A 43 7.36 -1.13 -8.48
N GLN A 44 7.23 0.13 -8.92
CA GLN A 44 7.95 1.27 -8.33
C GLN A 44 7.31 1.75 -7.02
N ILE A 45 6.01 1.49 -6.83
CA ILE A 45 5.24 1.94 -5.67
C ILE A 45 4.59 0.74 -4.98
N ARG A 46 4.86 0.57 -3.68
CA ARG A 46 4.26 -0.48 -2.84
C ARG A 46 3.19 0.11 -1.94
N PHE A 47 1.96 -0.38 -2.05
CA PHE A 47 0.91 -0.11 -1.07
C PHE A 47 0.83 -1.26 -0.07
N LEU A 48 0.84 -0.92 1.22
CA LEU A 48 0.67 -1.84 2.34
C LEU A 48 -0.65 -1.51 3.01
N VAL A 49 -1.54 -2.49 3.05
CA VAL A 49 -2.89 -2.36 3.59
C VAL A 49 -3.11 -3.42 4.66
N ASP A 50 -4.11 -3.20 5.53
CA ASP A 50 -4.58 -4.20 6.49
C ASP A 50 -3.46 -4.78 7.39
N GLY A 51 -2.56 -3.89 7.86
CA GLY A 51 -1.47 -4.28 8.76
C GLY A 51 -0.34 -5.07 8.11
N ALA A 52 -0.25 -5.09 6.77
CA ALA A 52 0.84 -5.76 6.07
C ALA A 52 2.23 -5.27 6.50
N VAL A 53 3.12 -6.23 6.80
CA VAL A 53 4.51 -5.97 7.15
C VAL A 53 5.30 -5.68 5.86
N PRO A 54 6.13 -4.62 5.83
CA PRO A 54 6.87 -4.27 4.63
C PRO A 54 7.99 -5.25 4.30
N PRO A 55 8.22 -5.54 3.01
CA PRO A 55 9.44 -6.19 2.56
C PRO A 55 10.63 -5.23 2.67
N GLU A 56 11.78 -5.64 2.17
CA GLU A 56 12.85 -4.69 1.88
C GLU A 56 12.34 -3.64 0.88
N LEU A 57 12.42 -2.37 1.26
CA LEU A 57 11.86 -1.27 0.46
C LEU A 57 12.88 -0.62 -0.49
N GLY A 58 14.14 -1.05 -0.48
CA GLY A 58 15.23 -0.42 -1.21
C GLY A 58 15.06 -0.35 -2.72
N SER A 59 14.30 -1.30 -3.31
CA SER A 59 14.00 -1.33 -4.74
C SER A 59 12.82 -0.43 -5.15
N TYR A 60 12.05 0.08 -4.19
CA TYR A 60 10.86 0.88 -4.47
C TYR A 60 11.18 2.36 -4.42
N GLU A 61 10.58 3.14 -5.32
CA GLU A 61 10.65 4.61 -5.27
C GLU A 61 9.77 5.16 -4.14
N ARG A 62 8.69 4.44 -3.80
CA ARG A 62 7.76 4.84 -2.74
C ARG A 62 7.06 3.64 -2.10
N ALA A 63 6.96 3.67 -0.78
CA ALA A 63 6.07 2.81 -0.01
C ALA A 63 4.96 3.65 0.63
N VAL A 64 3.73 3.15 0.60
CA VAL A 64 2.55 3.80 1.18
C VAL A 64 1.91 2.83 2.17
N PHE A 65 1.90 3.21 3.43
CA PHE A 65 1.29 2.45 4.51
C PHE A 65 -0.10 3.01 4.78
N LEU A 66 -1.14 2.23 4.49
CA LEU A 66 -2.53 2.59 4.78
C LEU A 66 -2.95 1.88 6.06
N PHE A 67 -3.55 2.65 6.96
CA PHE A 67 -4.03 2.17 8.25
C PHE A 67 -5.29 2.93 8.66
N ASP A 68 -6.14 2.29 9.46
CA ASP A 68 -7.28 2.97 10.07
C ASP A 68 -6.83 3.80 11.29
N GLY A 69 -7.07 5.11 11.25
CA GLY A 69 -6.75 6.02 12.35
C GLY A 69 -7.61 5.83 13.61
N HIS A 70 -8.69 5.05 13.52
CA HIS A 70 -9.54 4.69 14.67
C HIS A 70 -9.15 3.34 15.29
N ASP A 71 -8.30 2.56 14.61
CA ASP A 71 -7.76 1.31 15.13
C ASP A 71 -6.44 1.60 15.87
N THR A 72 -6.46 1.45 17.19
CA THR A 72 -5.28 1.72 18.04
C THR A 72 -4.10 0.81 17.68
N ALA A 73 -4.35 -0.46 17.33
CA ALA A 73 -3.26 -1.39 17.00
C ALA A 73 -2.55 -0.97 15.70
N GLN A 74 -3.33 -0.56 14.69
CA GLN A 74 -2.75 -0.12 13.42
C GLN A 74 -2.05 1.24 13.55
N VAL A 75 -2.55 2.15 14.40
CA VAL A 75 -1.87 3.43 14.69
C VAL A 75 -0.51 3.19 15.34
N GLU A 76 -0.41 2.27 16.31
CA GLU A 76 0.87 1.93 16.95
C GLU A 76 1.84 1.23 15.98
N ALA A 77 1.34 0.36 15.11
CA ALA A 77 2.14 -0.23 14.03
C ALA A 77 2.68 0.85 13.07
N ALA A 78 1.83 1.79 12.65
CA ALA A 78 2.22 2.91 11.79
C ALA A 78 3.27 3.81 12.45
N ARG A 79 3.17 4.08 13.76
CA ARG A 79 4.20 4.80 14.53
C ARG A 79 5.53 4.06 14.55
N THR A 80 5.49 2.73 14.68
CA THR A 80 6.68 1.89 14.64
C THR A 80 7.34 1.96 13.25
N HIS A 81 6.56 1.77 12.17
CA HIS A 81 7.07 1.90 10.81
C HIS A 81 7.65 3.28 10.53
N TRP A 82 6.98 4.35 10.96
CA TRP A 82 7.45 5.72 10.83
C TRP A 82 8.84 5.92 11.44
N LYS A 83 9.06 5.40 12.65
CA LYS A 83 10.35 5.47 13.34
C LYS A 83 11.41 4.69 12.56
N THR A 84 11.14 3.43 12.23
CA THR A 84 12.07 2.56 11.50
C THR A 84 12.48 3.16 10.15
N MET A 85 11.52 3.72 9.40
CA MET A 85 11.79 4.33 8.09
C MET A 85 12.62 5.61 8.20
N LYS A 86 12.39 6.44 9.22
CA LYS A 86 13.25 7.59 9.50
C LYS A 86 14.67 7.19 9.86
N GLU A 87 14.82 6.18 10.71
CA GLU A 87 16.13 5.66 11.14
C GLU A 87 16.90 5.06 9.95
N ALA A 88 16.20 4.45 9.00
CA ALA A 88 16.76 3.99 7.72
C ALA A 88 17.08 5.14 6.72
N GLY A 89 16.80 6.40 7.06
CA GLY A 89 17.12 7.57 6.24
C GLY A 89 16.11 7.89 5.14
N HIS A 90 14.93 7.28 5.15
CA HIS A 90 13.90 7.59 4.15
C HIS A 90 13.21 8.94 4.42
N ALA A 91 12.82 9.62 3.34
CA ALA A 91 11.89 10.73 3.43
C ALA A 91 10.50 10.20 3.79
N VAL A 92 10.01 10.51 4.99
CA VAL A 92 8.68 10.10 5.45
C VAL A 92 7.74 11.29 5.52
N THR A 93 6.49 11.06 5.11
CA THR A 93 5.40 12.04 5.22
C THR A 93 4.15 11.36 5.72
N TYR A 94 3.36 12.06 6.54
CA TYR A 94 2.10 11.57 7.07
C TYR A 94 0.95 12.35 6.45
N TRP A 95 -0.01 11.61 5.89
CA TRP A 95 -1.22 12.14 5.29
C TRP A 95 -2.44 11.58 6.01
N GLN A 96 -3.44 12.43 6.21
CA GLN A 96 -4.69 12.05 6.85
C GLN A 96 -5.86 12.44 5.96
N GLN A 97 -6.85 11.55 5.84
CA GLN A 97 -8.08 11.87 5.15
C GLN A 97 -8.95 12.80 6.00
N THR A 98 -9.46 13.87 5.39
CA THR A 98 -10.36 14.83 6.01
C THR A 98 -11.82 14.37 5.90
N ALA A 99 -12.73 15.03 6.61
CA ALA A 99 -14.16 14.71 6.60
C ALA A 99 -14.81 14.80 5.20
N ASP A 100 -14.25 15.62 4.30
CA ASP A 100 -14.64 15.76 2.90
C ASP A 100 -13.90 14.79 1.95
N ARG A 101 -13.30 13.73 2.50
CA ARG A 101 -12.56 12.65 1.79
C ARG A 101 -11.29 13.08 1.05
N ARG A 102 -10.84 14.33 1.22
CA ARG A 102 -9.54 14.79 0.70
C ARG A 102 -8.39 14.31 1.59
N TRP A 103 -7.16 14.37 1.09
CA TRP A 103 -5.97 14.04 1.86
C TRP A 103 -5.16 15.29 2.18
N GLU A 104 -4.76 15.43 3.45
CA GLU A 104 -3.91 16.53 3.91
C GLU A 104 -2.63 16.02 4.54
N ARG A 105 -1.49 16.61 4.16
CA ARG A 105 -0.22 16.34 4.80
C ARG A 105 -0.18 16.96 6.20
N LYS A 106 0.10 16.16 7.21
CA LYS A 106 0.23 16.57 8.61
C LYS A 106 1.68 16.61 9.09
N ALA A 107 2.56 15.82 8.47
CA ALA A 107 4.02 15.84 8.69
C ALA A 107 4.78 15.45 7.42
#